data_AF-A0A6G0Q0Z3-F1
#
_entry.id   AF-A0A6G0Q0Z3-F1
#
_cell.length_a   1.000
_cell.length_b   1.000
_cell.length_c   1.000
_cell.angle_alpha   90.00
_cell.angle_beta   90.00
_cell.angle_gamma   90.00
#
_symmetry.space_group_name_H-M   'P 1'
#
loop_
_entity.id
_entity.type
_entity.pdbx_description
1 polymer ?
#
loop_
_entity_poly.entity_id
_entity_poly.type
_entity_poly.pdbx_seq_one_letter_code
_entity_poly.pdbx_strand_id
1 'polypeptide(L)'
;MLSPATTVQLPAILDHDLSHALSTLVEKTSRSLASTIALWRNETAADPRPNKALDPISLDILLHGYMHRRTVVDVATGGVHHQFSSPRDPDDEPARNHTSARSYDKALVRSLAEGQASGAYLVINLPAALSWSELRFSPFGCVPKKNTDPQEEARLIHDMSYPGEMSTNASSTPTDLPDLAFES
;
A
#
# COMPACT_ATOMS: atom_id res chain seq x y z
N MET A 1 19.89 28.10 13.96
CA MET A 1 18.45 28.32 13.75
C MET A 1 18.01 27.38 12.64
N LEU A 2 17.29 26.32 12.97
CA LEU A 2 16.72 25.40 11.98
C LEU A 2 15.48 26.08 11.39
N SER A 3 15.42 26.21 10.06
CA SER A 3 14.20 26.64 9.37
C SER A 3 13.06 25.67 9.71
N PRO A 4 11.82 26.15 9.90
CA PRO A 4 10.68 25.27 10.07
C PRO A 4 10.57 24.39 8.81
N ALA A 5 10.42 23.08 9.01
CA ALA A 5 10.15 22.16 7.92
C ALA A 5 8.90 22.65 7.19
N THR A 6 9.04 23.07 5.94
CA THR A 6 7.91 23.35 5.06
C THR A 6 7.04 22.11 5.05
N THR A 7 5.89 22.18 5.73
CA THR A 7 4.88 21.13 5.62
C THR A 7 4.46 21.11 4.16
N VAL A 8 4.97 20.15 3.40
CA VAL A 8 4.53 19.93 2.02
C VAL A 8 3.06 19.57 2.13
N GLN A 9 2.19 20.51 1.76
CA GLN A 9 0.77 20.25 1.69
C GLN A 9 0.55 19.27 0.55
N LEU A 10 0.29 18.02 0.91
CA LEU A 10 -0.02 16.99 -0.07
C LEU A 10 -1.29 17.39 -0.85
N PRO A 11 -1.35 17.06 -2.15
CA PRO A 11 -2.48 17.42 -2.98
C PRO A 11 -3.76 16.74 -2.47
N ALA A 12 -4.87 17.49 -2.52
CA ALA A 12 -6.20 16.98 -2.14
C ALA A 12 -6.91 16.23 -3.27
N ILE A 13 -6.25 16.06 -4.43
CA ILE A 13 -6.82 15.50 -5.66
C ILE A 13 -5.85 14.47 -6.23
N LEU A 14 -6.40 13.38 -6.77
CA LEU A 14 -5.64 12.34 -7.45
C LEU A 14 -4.94 12.89 -8.71
N ASP A 15 -3.69 12.48 -8.90
CA ASP A 15 -2.94 12.77 -10.11
C ASP A 15 -3.37 11.77 -11.21
N HIS A 16 -4.39 12.17 -11.96
CA HIS A 16 -4.93 11.38 -13.06
C HIS A 16 -3.98 11.32 -14.26
N ASP A 17 -3.15 12.33 -14.48
CA ASP A 17 -2.18 12.35 -15.58
C ASP A 17 -1.09 11.30 -15.35
N LEU A 18 -0.55 11.24 -14.12
CA LEU A 18 0.39 10.22 -13.70
C LEU A 18 -0.23 8.82 -13.77
N SER A 19 -1.46 8.67 -13.26
CA SER A 19 -2.18 7.39 -13.31
C SER A 19 -2.35 6.91 -14.76
N HIS A 20 -2.79 7.80 -15.65
CA HIS A 20 -2.98 7.50 -17.06
C HIS A 20 -1.67 7.20 -17.78
N ALA A 21 -0.61 7.97 -17.53
CA ALA A 21 0.71 7.74 -18.12
C ALA A 21 1.30 6.38 -17.71
N LEU A 22 1.19 6.02 -16.43
CA LEU A 22 1.62 4.72 -15.91
C LEU A 22 0.80 3.58 -16.49
N SER A 23 -0.53 3.70 -16.55
CA SER A 23 -1.39 2.69 -17.18
C SER A 23 -1.07 2.51 -18.66
N THR A 24 -0.86 3.61 -19.40
CA THR A 24 -0.45 3.56 -20.81
C THR A 24 0.89 2.83 -20.97
N LEU A 25 1.84 3.07 -20.07
CA LEU A 25 3.13 2.37 -20.08
C LEU A 25 2.92 0.87 -19.87
N VAL A 26 2.15 0.47 -18.86
CA VAL A 26 1.83 -0.94 -18.56
C VAL A 26 1.23 -1.62 -19.79
N GLU A 27 0.20 -1.03 -20.38
CA GLU A 27 -0.52 -1.59 -21.52
C GLU A 27 0.38 -1.70 -22.77
N LYS A 28 1.10 -0.63 -23.13
CA LYS A 28 1.93 -0.60 -24.33
C LYS A 28 3.15 -1.51 -24.27
N THR A 29 3.63 -1.82 -23.08
CA THR A 29 4.85 -2.61 -22.89
C THR A 29 4.58 -3.99 -22.28
N SER A 30 3.30 -4.32 -22.04
CA SER A 30 2.86 -5.55 -21.36
C SER A 30 3.68 -5.84 -20.10
N ARG A 31 3.95 -4.78 -19.32
CA ARG A 31 4.79 -4.89 -18.12
C ARG A 31 4.10 -5.70 -17.04
N SER A 32 4.85 -6.58 -16.40
CA SER A 32 4.37 -7.30 -15.22
C SER A 32 4.14 -6.36 -14.04
N LEU A 33 3.28 -6.78 -13.11
CA LEU A 33 3.04 -6.09 -11.85
C LEU A 33 4.36 -5.80 -11.11
N ALA A 34 5.20 -6.83 -10.94
CA ALA A 34 6.49 -6.71 -10.25
C ALA A 34 7.41 -5.65 -10.90
N SER A 35 7.55 -5.67 -12.23
CA SER A 35 8.38 -4.69 -12.94
C SER A 35 7.82 -3.26 -12.82
N THR A 36 6.50 -3.12 -12.74
CA THR A 36 5.83 -1.82 -12.61
C THR A 36 6.01 -1.28 -11.19
N ILE A 37 5.88 -2.12 -10.17
CA ILE A 37 6.17 -1.77 -8.78
C ILE A 37 7.65 -1.37 -8.62
N ALA A 38 8.58 -2.15 -9.16
CA ALA A 38 10.00 -1.84 -9.10
C ALA A 38 10.31 -0.45 -9.69
N LEU A 39 9.70 -0.12 -10.83
CA LEU A 39 9.79 1.21 -11.43
C LEU A 39 9.21 2.29 -10.51
N TRP A 40 8.00 2.07 -9.97
CA TRP A 40 7.34 3.00 -9.04
C TRP A 40 8.15 3.25 -7.76
N ARG A 41 8.80 2.21 -7.25
CA ARG A 41 9.66 2.25 -6.05
C ARG A 41 11.09 2.72 -6.34
N ASN A 42 11.41 3.05 -7.59
CA ASN A 42 12.74 3.45 -8.02
C ASN A 42 13.81 2.39 -7.67
N GLU A 43 13.47 1.12 -7.86
CA GLU A 43 14.41 0.01 -7.74
C GLU A 43 15.36 0.00 -8.94
N THR A 44 16.65 -0.11 -8.65
CA THR A 44 17.73 -0.12 -9.64
C THR A 44 18.70 -1.24 -9.33
N ALA A 45 19.59 -1.56 -10.27
CA ALA A 45 20.67 -2.52 -10.01
C ALA A 45 21.61 -2.07 -8.88
N ALA A 46 21.78 -0.75 -8.69
CA ALA A 46 22.61 -0.19 -7.63
C ALA A 46 21.91 -0.15 -6.27
N ASP A 47 20.59 0.01 -6.27
CA ASP A 47 19.75 0.01 -5.07
C ASP A 47 18.45 -0.72 -5.37
N PRO A 48 18.36 -2.04 -5.06
CA PRO A 48 17.18 -2.86 -5.33
C PRO A 48 16.12 -2.75 -4.22
N ARG A 49 16.33 -1.94 -3.17
CA ARG A 49 15.41 -1.90 -2.03
C ARG A 49 14.05 -1.34 -2.43
N PRO A 50 12.92 -1.93 -2.05
CA PRO A 50 11.60 -1.39 -2.39
C PRO A 50 11.25 -0.12 -1.61
N ASN A 51 11.80 0.05 -0.39
CA ASN A 51 11.57 1.25 0.41
C ASN A 51 12.88 2.02 0.62
N LYS A 52 13.03 3.13 -0.11
CA LYS A 52 14.25 3.96 -0.09
C LYS A 52 14.46 4.71 1.23
N ALA A 53 13.41 4.87 2.03
CA ALA A 53 13.49 5.53 3.32
C ALA A 53 14.08 4.63 4.42
N LEU A 54 14.10 3.30 4.23
CA LEU A 54 14.63 2.36 5.21
C LEU A 54 16.11 2.06 4.90
N ASP A 55 16.99 2.37 5.84
CA ASP A 55 18.41 2.00 5.76
C ASP A 55 18.70 0.74 6.59
N PRO A 56 18.96 -0.41 5.96
CA PRO A 56 19.21 -1.66 6.67
C PRO A 56 20.40 -1.56 7.64
N ILE A 57 21.44 -0.80 7.30
CA ILE A 57 22.64 -0.68 8.15
C ILE A 57 22.32 0.07 9.44
N SER A 58 21.68 1.24 9.33
CA SER A 58 21.26 2.01 10.50
C SER A 58 20.26 1.23 11.35
N LEU A 59 19.29 0.55 10.75
CA LEU A 59 18.32 -0.29 11.47
C LEU A 59 19.02 -1.42 12.22
N ASP A 60 20.01 -2.07 11.60
CA ASP A 60 20.78 -3.16 12.20
C ASP A 60 21.59 -2.69 13.43
N ILE A 61 22.08 -1.45 13.41
CA ILE A 61 22.80 -0.85 14.54
C ILE A 61 21.83 -0.44 15.65
N LEU A 62 20.77 0.29 15.29
CA LEU A 62 19.83 0.90 16.24
C LEU A 62 18.98 -0.15 16.97
N LEU A 63 18.66 -1.26 16.31
CA LEU A 63 17.83 -2.33 16.86
C LEU A 63 18.67 -3.42 17.54
N HIS A 64 19.90 -3.11 17.96
CA HIS A 64 20.71 -4.05 18.72
C HIS A 64 19.98 -4.51 19.99
N GLY A 65 19.87 -5.84 20.18
CA GLY A 65 19.15 -6.44 21.30
C GLY A 65 17.64 -6.60 21.08
N TYR A 66 17.06 -6.04 20.01
CA TYR A 66 15.66 -6.27 19.67
C TYR A 66 15.47 -7.66 19.04
N MET A 67 14.49 -8.42 19.54
CA MET A 67 14.26 -9.81 19.13
C MET A 67 14.03 -9.98 17.62
N HIS A 68 13.32 -9.02 16.98
CA HIS A 68 12.99 -9.06 15.55
C HIS A 68 13.91 -8.19 14.69
N ARG A 69 15.09 -7.82 15.20
CA ARG A 69 16.10 -7.02 14.46
C ARG A 69 16.33 -7.56 13.06
N ARG A 70 16.56 -8.88 12.94
CA ARG A 70 16.84 -9.55 11.67
C ARG A 70 15.68 -9.38 10.69
N THR A 71 14.45 -9.65 11.15
CA THR A 71 13.23 -9.49 10.35
C THR A 71 13.07 -8.06 9.84
N VAL A 72 13.31 -7.05 10.68
CA VAL A 72 13.22 -5.63 10.25
C VAL A 72 14.28 -5.30 9.20
N VAL A 73 15.51 -5.78 9.37
CA VAL A 73 16.61 -5.60 8.39
C VAL A 73 16.29 -6.30 7.06
N ASP A 74 15.76 -7.51 7.12
CA ASP A 74 15.37 -8.28 5.94
C ASP A 74 14.25 -7.56 5.17
N VAL A 75 13.23 -7.05 5.88
CA VAL A 75 12.14 -6.24 5.29
C VAL A 75 12.64 -4.92 4.70
N ALA A 76 13.57 -4.24 5.37
CA ALA A 76 14.18 -3.01 4.84
C ALA A 76 15.01 -3.28 3.57
N THR A 77 15.56 -4.49 3.45
CA THR A 77 16.43 -4.89 2.34
C THR A 77 15.64 -5.38 1.13
N GLY A 78 14.71 -6.32 1.34
CA GLY A 78 13.98 -7.01 0.27
C GLY A 78 12.49 -6.71 0.19
N GLY A 79 11.94 -5.95 1.15
CA GLY A 79 10.49 -5.77 1.30
C GLY A 79 9.84 -6.88 2.12
N VAL A 80 8.51 -6.79 2.24
CA VAL A 80 7.72 -7.80 2.97
C VAL A 80 7.53 -9.02 2.07
N HIS A 81 7.98 -10.17 2.56
CA HIS A 81 7.70 -11.47 1.96
C HIS A 81 6.73 -12.22 2.87
N HIS A 82 5.54 -12.50 2.37
CA HIS A 82 4.52 -13.26 3.10
C HIS A 82 3.92 -14.33 2.19
N GLN A 83 3.71 -15.53 2.74
CA GLN A 83 3.09 -16.61 2.00
C GLN A 83 1.57 -16.54 2.16
N PHE A 84 0.87 -16.71 1.04
CA PHE A 84 -0.58 -16.82 1.01
C PHE A 84 -0.96 -18.23 0.56
N SER A 85 -1.88 -18.87 1.29
CA SER A 85 -2.35 -20.22 1.02
C SER A 85 -3.21 -20.25 -0.24
N SER A 86 -2.66 -20.88 -1.29
CA SER A 86 -3.22 -21.11 -2.63
C SER A 86 -3.64 -19.87 -3.41
N PRO A 87 -3.29 -19.76 -4.71
CA PRO A 87 -3.83 -18.71 -5.56
C PRO A 87 -5.34 -18.93 -5.72
N ARG A 88 -6.16 -18.00 -5.21
CA ARG A 88 -7.52 -17.81 -5.71
C ARG A 88 -7.44 -17.33 -7.16
N ASP A 89 -8.44 -17.61 -7.97
CA ASP A 89 -8.54 -17.03 -9.30
C ASP A 89 -8.44 -15.49 -9.26
N PRO A 90 -7.89 -14.85 -10.31
CA PRO A 90 -7.86 -13.40 -10.42
C PRO A 90 -9.27 -12.82 -10.36
N ASP A 91 -9.39 -11.64 -9.75
CA ASP A 91 -10.63 -10.89 -9.85
C ASP A 91 -10.77 -10.25 -11.22
N ASP A 92 -11.96 -10.32 -11.79
CA ASP A 92 -12.36 -9.67 -13.04
C ASP A 92 -13.04 -8.32 -12.81
N GLU A 93 -13.56 -8.08 -11.61
CA GLU A 93 -14.19 -6.82 -11.23
C GLU A 93 -13.75 -6.29 -9.85
N PRO A 94 -13.72 -4.96 -9.65
CA PRO A 94 -13.45 -4.38 -8.34
C PRO A 94 -14.55 -4.69 -7.32
N ALA A 95 -14.13 -4.99 -6.09
CA ALA A 95 -15.05 -5.09 -4.96
C ALA A 95 -15.78 -3.76 -4.71
N ARG A 96 -17.08 -3.84 -4.43
CA ARG A 96 -17.88 -2.65 -4.12
C ARG A 96 -17.50 -2.10 -2.75
N ASN A 97 -17.07 -0.84 -2.71
CA ASN A 97 -16.78 -0.12 -1.46
C ASN A 97 -17.96 -0.15 -0.47
N HIS A 98 -17.64 -0.22 0.82
CA HIS A 98 -18.61 -0.14 1.91
C HIS A 98 -19.40 1.16 1.85
N THR A 99 -20.61 1.15 2.41
CA THR A 99 -21.47 2.35 2.46
C THR A 99 -20.75 3.54 3.08
N SER A 100 -19.94 3.32 4.12
CA SER A 100 -19.18 4.40 4.77
C SER A 100 -18.18 5.09 3.85
N ALA A 101 -17.42 4.35 3.04
CA ALA A 101 -16.49 4.94 2.07
C ALA A 101 -17.23 5.71 0.96
N ARG A 102 -18.41 5.23 0.57
CA ARG A 102 -19.26 5.92 -0.42
C ARG A 102 -19.92 7.18 0.14
N SER A 103 -20.23 7.20 1.44
CA SER A 103 -20.81 8.35 2.13
C SER A 103 -19.79 9.44 2.49
N TYR A 104 -18.51 9.09 2.54
CA TYR A 104 -17.38 9.99 2.85
C TYR A 104 -16.38 10.02 1.67
N ASP A 105 -16.90 10.17 0.46
CA ASP A 105 -16.14 10.09 -0.79
C ASP A 105 -15.03 11.14 -0.90
N LYS A 106 -15.30 12.38 -0.45
CA LYS A 106 -14.31 13.46 -0.42
C LYS A 106 -13.12 13.11 0.47
N ALA A 107 -13.38 12.59 1.67
CA ALA A 107 -12.33 12.14 2.57
C ALA A 107 -11.55 10.93 2.01
N LEU A 108 -12.24 10.00 1.34
CA LEU A 108 -11.62 8.87 0.64
C LEU A 108 -10.67 9.35 -0.45
N VAL A 109 -11.16 10.18 -1.39
CA VAL A 109 -10.36 10.69 -2.52
C VAL A 109 -9.14 11.46 -2.03
N ARG A 110 -9.32 12.30 -1.01
CA ARG A 110 -8.21 13.03 -0.38
C ARG A 110 -7.17 12.07 0.20
N SER A 111 -7.58 11.04 0.96
CA SER A 111 -6.66 10.05 1.52
C SER A 111 -5.89 9.29 0.44
N LEU A 112 -6.55 8.97 -0.68
CA LEU A 112 -5.90 8.31 -1.82
C LEU A 112 -4.92 9.24 -2.53
N ALA A 113 -5.26 10.52 -2.71
CA ALA A 113 -4.40 11.54 -3.28
C ALA A 113 -3.13 11.77 -2.45
N GLU A 114 -3.28 11.87 -1.13
CA GLU A 114 -2.16 11.99 -0.20
C GLU A 114 -1.26 10.73 -0.24
N GLY A 115 -1.87 9.54 -0.33
CA GLY A 115 -1.16 8.28 -0.48
C GLY A 115 -0.44 8.16 -1.83
N GLN A 116 -1.02 8.64 -2.92
CA GLN A 116 -0.38 8.67 -4.24
C GLN A 116 0.82 9.62 -4.24
N ALA A 117 0.62 10.85 -3.75
CA ALA A 117 1.65 11.89 -3.74
C ALA A 117 2.85 11.55 -2.85
N SER A 118 2.63 10.80 -1.76
CA SER A 118 3.71 10.29 -0.91
C SER A 118 4.42 9.06 -1.49
N GLY A 119 3.95 8.51 -2.61
CA GLY A 119 4.45 7.27 -3.19
C GLY A 119 3.96 6.02 -2.45
N ALA A 120 3.13 6.15 -1.41
CA ALA A 120 2.59 5.02 -0.67
C ALA A 120 1.67 4.16 -1.56
N TYR A 121 0.83 4.80 -2.38
CA TYR A 121 -0.11 4.15 -3.29
C TYR A 121 0.28 4.33 -4.75
N LEU A 122 0.27 3.22 -5.49
CA LEU A 122 0.26 3.23 -6.95
C LEU A 122 -1.19 3.29 -7.41
N VAL A 123 -1.55 4.33 -8.16
CA VAL A 123 -2.90 4.50 -8.73
C VAL A 123 -2.82 4.20 -10.23
N ILE A 124 -3.67 3.28 -10.70
CA ILE A 124 -3.72 2.84 -12.09
C ILE A 124 -5.17 2.70 -12.55
N ASN A 125 -5.37 2.82 -13.86
CA ASN A 125 -6.64 2.55 -14.50
C ASN A 125 -6.97 1.05 -14.46
N LEU A 126 -8.26 0.76 -14.36
CA LEU A 126 -8.78 -0.60 -14.22
C LEU A 126 -8.34 -1.55 -15.35
N PRO A 127 -8.35 -1.20 -16.66
CA PRO A 127 -7.90 -2.11 -17.71
C PRO A 127 -6.45 -2.57 -17.56
N ALA A 128 -5.54 -1.66 -17.19
CA ALA A 128 -4.15 -2.01 -16.89
C ALA A 128 -4.06 -2.94 -15.66
N ALA A 129 -4.84 -2.68 -14.61
CA ALA A 129 -4.88 -3.52 -13.41
C ALA A 129 -5.36 -4.95 -13.72
N LEU A 130 -6.44 -5.08 -14.49
CA LEU A 130 -7.02 -6.38 -14.88
C LEU A 130 -6.10 -7.20 -15.79
N SER A 131 -5.07 -6.60 -16.38
CA SER A 131 -4.03 -7.34 -17.13
C SER A 131 -3.11 -8.16 -16.22
N TRP A 132 -3.13 -7.93 -14.90
CA TRP A 132 -2.34 -8.67 -13.93
C TRP A 132 -3.20 -9.67 -13.16
N SER A 133 -2.88 -10.95 -13.30
CA SER A 133 -3.60 -12.04 -12.64
C SER A 133 -3.32 -12.13 -11.14
N GLU A 134 -2.31 -11.40 -10.66
CA GLU A 134 -1.88 -11.39 -9.26
C GLU A 134 -2.73 -10.48 -8.36
N LEU A 135 -3.51 -9.55 -8.93
CA LEU A 135 -4.27 -8.58 -8.13
C LEU A 135 -5.55 -9.17 -7.53
N ARG A 136 -5.83 -8.78 -6.29
CA ARG A 136 -7.09 -9.04 -5.58
C ARG A 136 -7.71 -7.72 -5.16
N PHE A 137 -9.01 -7.56 -5.38
CA PHE A 137 -9.70 -6.33 -5.00
C PHE A 137 -10.39 -6.51 -3.65
N SER A 138 -10.18 -5.55 -2.76
CA SER A 138 -10.89 -5.48 -1.49
C SER A 138 -11.50 -4.08 -1.32
N PRO A 139 -12.66 -3.97 -0.64
CA PRO A 139 -13.38 -2.72 -0.58
C PRO A 139 -12.72 -1.76 0.41
N PHE A 140 -12.89 -0.47 0.15
CA PHE A 140 -12.62 0.55 1.14
C PHE A 140 -13.81 0.75 2.08
N GLY A 141 -13.49 1.02 3.34
CA GLY A 141 -14.38 1.60 4.35
C GLY A 141 -13.82 2.94 4.84
N CYS A 142 -14.66 3.75 5.47
CA CYS A 142 -14.23 4.97 6.15
C CYS A 142 -14.78 5.02 7.57
N VAL A 143 -13.96 5.51 8.50
CA VAL A 143 -14.35 5.71 9.90
C VAL A 143 -14.15 7.16 10.30
N PRO A 144 -15.17 7.85 10.84
CA PRO A 144 -15.06 9.22 11.36
C PRO A 144 -13.88 9.42 12.31
N LYS A 145 -13.13 10.50 12.14
CA LYS A 145 -12.17 10.96 13.15
C LYS A 145 -12.90 11.73 14.25
N LYS A 146 -12.45 11.57 15.49
CA LYS A 146 -13.01 12.32 16.61
C LYS A 146 -12.70 13.81 16.43
N ASN A 147 -13.70 14.66 16.65
CA ASN A 147 -13.59 16.13 16.55
C ASN A 147 -13.27 16.67 15.14
N THR A 148 -13.66 15.97 14.08
CA THR A 148 -13.50 16.42 12.70
C THR A 148 -14.74 16.08 11.90
N ASP A 149 -15.07 16.91 10.90
CA ASP A 149 -16.14 16.59 9.96
C ASP A 149 -15.73 15.37 9.12
N PRO A 150 -16.48 14.25 9.15
CA PRO A 150 -16.18 13.06 8.37
C PRO A 150 -16.19 13.29 6.85
N GLN A 151 -16.81 14.37 6.36
CA GLN A 151 -16.75 14.77 4.97
C GLN A 151 -15.40 15.39 4.59
N GLU A 152 -14.71 16.00 5.55
CA GLU A 152 -13.38 16.60 5.36
C GLU A 152 -12.25 15.62 5.69
N GLU A 153 -12.47 14.77 6.70
CA GLU A 153 -11.45 13.85 7.19
C GLU A 153 -12.05 12.60 7.83
N ALA A 154 -11.71 11.44 7.29
CA ALA A 154 -12.02 10.13 7.83
C ALA A 154 -10.78 9.24 7.82
N ARG A 155 -10.77 8.17 8.61
CA ARG A 155 -9.77 7.10 8.52
C ARG A 155 -10.19 6.15 7.41
N LEU A 156 -9.39 6.11 6.35
CA LEU A 156 -9.52 5.09 5.32
C LEU A 156 -9.18 3.71 5.90
N ILE A 157 -10.04 2.74 5.65
CA ILE A 157 -9.81 1.33 5.98
C ILE A 157 -9.81 0.54 4.68
N HIS A 158 -8.74 -0.22 4.45
CA HIS A 158 -8.68 -1.22 3.39
C HIS A 158 -9.14 -2.56 4.00
N ASP A 159 -10.30 -3.04 3.58
CA ASP A 159 -10.92 -4.23 4.18
C ASP A 159 -10.34 -5.52 3.60
N MET A 160 -9.17 -5.90 4.11
CA MET A 160 -8.45 -7.11 3.72
C MET A 160 -9.11 -8.41 4.21
N SER A 161 -10.24 -8.32 4.93
CA SER A 161 -11.04 -9.46 5.37
C SER A 161 -12.21 -9.78 4.41
N TYR A 162 -12.33 -9.04 3.30
CA TYR A 162 -13.28 -9.34 2.24
C TYR A 162 -12.60 -10.05 1.05
N PRO A 163 -13.26 -11.04 0.40
CA PRO A 163 -14.51 -11.68 0.80
C PRO A 163 -14.26 -12.85 1.75
N GLY A 164 -14.53 -12.70 3.05
CA GLY A 164 -14.55 -13.80 4.03
C GLY A 164 -13.38 -14.78 3.90
N GLU A 165 -13.68 -16.06 3.70
CA GLU A 165 -12.71 -17.17 3.57
C GLU A 165 -11.79 -17.08 2.33
N MET A 166 -12.11 -16.20 1.38
CA MET A 166 -11.34 -15.93 0.16
C MET A 166 -10.58 -14.59 0.21
N SER A 167 -10.60 -13.93 1.36
CA SER A 167 -9.93 -12.66 1.60
C SER A 167 -8.41 -12.82 1.76
N THR A 168 -7.67 -11.73 1.58
CA THR A 168 -6.22 -11.74 1.83
C THR A 168 -5.87 -12.17 3.25
N ASN A 169 -6.68 -11.76 4.23
CA ASN A 169 -6.49 -12.17 5.62
C ASN A 169 -6.76 -13.66 5.84
N ALA A 170 -7.79 -14.23 5.22
CA ALA A 170 -8.07 -15.67 5.32
C ALA A 170 -7.01 -16.52 4.60
N SER A 171 -6.44 -16.00 3.51
CA SER A 171 -5.34 -16.66 2.80
C SER A 171 -3.97 -16.46 3.46
N SER A 172 -3.84 -15.57 4.44
CA SER A 172 -2.56 -15.34 5.12
C SER A 172 -2.26 -16.48 6.09
N THR A 173 -1.03 -17.00 6.10
CA THR A 173 -0.57 -18.00 7.07
C THR A 173 -0.11 -17.31 8.37
N PRO A 174 -0.89 -17.33 9.47
CA PRO A 174 -0.57 -16.52 10.65
C PRO A 174 0.67 -17.01 11.40
N THR A 175 1.04 -18.28 11.23
CA THR A 175 2.23 -18.87 11.84
C THR A 175 3.54 -18.35 11.26
N ASP A 176 3.49 -17.68 10.10
CA ASP A 176 4.67 -17.08 9.46
C ASP A 176 4.93 -15.65 9.95
N LEU A 177 4.01 -15.08 10.74
CA LEU A 177 4.14 -13.75 11.30
C LEU A 177 5.00 -13.79 12.56
N PRO A 178 5.87 -12.78 12.79
CA PRO A 178 6.68 -12.70 13.99
C PRO A 178 5.82 -12.53 15.25
N ASP A 179 6.18 -13.23 16.33
CA ASP A 179 5.48 -13.14 17.61
C ASP A 179 5.50 -11.70 18.15
N LEU A 180 4.34 -11.16 18.48
CA LEU A 180 4.23 -9.84 19.11
C LEU A 180 4.23 -10.00 20.63
N ALA A 181 5.29 -9.54 21.29
CA ALA A 181 5.31 -9.35 22.73
C ALA A 181 4.66 -8.01 23.05
N PHE A 182 3.42 -8.04 23.56
CA PHE A 182 2.78 -6.84 24.09
C PHE A 182 3.26 -6.65 25.54
N GLU A 183 3.81 -5.47 25.84
CA GLU A 183 3.95 -5.06 27.24
C GLU A 183 2.54 -4.94 27.85
N SER A 184 2.37 -5.51 29.03
CA SER A 184 1.10 -5.51 29.78
C SER A 184 1.01 -4.32 30.71
#